data_AF-A0A379ULS0-F1
#
_entry.id   AF-A0A379ULS0-F1
#
_cell.length_a   1.000
_cell.length_b   1.000
_cell.length_c   1.000
_cell.angle_alpha   90.00
_cell.angle_beta   90.00
_cell.angle_gamma   90.00
#
_symmetry.space_group_name_H-M   'P 1'
#
loop_
_entity.id
_entity.type
_entity.pdbx_description
1 polymer ?
#
loop_
_entity_poly.entity_id
_entity_poly.type
_entity_poly.pdbx_seq_one_letter_code
_entity_poly.pdbx_strand_id
1 'polypeptide(L)' 'MPEGPEIRRAADNLEAAIKGKPLTDVWFAFAQLKPYESQLTGQLVTRIETRGKALLNPTFQMA' A
#
# COMPACT_ATOMS: atom_id res chain seq x y z
N MET A 1 4.10 12.51 16.78
CA MET A 1 3.81 12.69 15.34
C MET A 1 4.88 11.95 14.60
N PRO A 2 4.57 10.99 13.72
CA PRO A 2 5.63 10.24 13.03
C PRO A 2 6.50 11.18 12.19
N GLU A 3 7.82 11.04 12.32
CA GLU A 3 8.85 11.70 11.52
C GLU A 3 9.26 10.83 10.32
N GLY A 4 10.00 11.42 9.38
CA GLY A 4 10.45 10.74 8.16
C GLY A 4 11.08 9.35 8.39
N PRO A 5 11.96 9.16 9.40
CA PRO A 5 12.52 7.85 9.72
C PRO A 5 11.47 6.81 10.17
N GLU A 6 10.40 7.23 10.84
CA GLU A 6 9.35 6.34 11.35
C GLU A 6 8.40 5.93 10.21
N ILE A 7 8.09 6.85 9.30
CA ILE A 7 7.32 6.55 8.08
C ILE A 7 8.08 5.58 7.18
N ARG A 8 9.41 5.74 7.03
CA ARG A 8 10.25 4.82 6.26
C ARG A 8 10.19 3.40 6.84
N ARG A 9 10.40 3.24 8.15
CA ARG A 9 10.33 1.92 8.80
C ARG A 9 8.95 1.26 8.65
N ALA A 10 7.88 2.03 8.76
CA ALA A 10 6.53 1.52 8.55
C ALA A 10 6.33 1.02 7.10
N ALA A 11 6.83 1.77 6.11
CA ALA A 11 6.79 1.36 4.72
C ALA A 11 7.61 0.10 4.45
N ASP A 12 8.82 0.00 5.01
CA ASP A 12 9.67 -1.18 4.87
C ASP A 12 9.00 -2.44 5.45
N ASN A 13 8.38 -2.31 6.63
CA ASN A 13 7.62 -3.40 7.26
C ASN A 13 6.40 -3.83 6.42
N LEU A 14 5.66 -2.87 5.88
CA LEU A 14 4.52 -3.15 4.99
C LEU A 14 4.96 -3.83 3.71
N GLU A 15 6.04 -3.34 3.08
CA GLU A 15 6.58 -3.91 1.85
C GLU A 15 7.05 -5.35 2.10
N ALA A 16 7.78 -5.62 3.18
CA ALA A 16 8.17 -6.99 3.54
C ALA A 16 6.97 -7.92 3.78
N ALA A 17 5.85 -7.41 4.30
CA ALA A 17 4.68 -8.21 4.59
C ALA A 17 3.88 -8.62 3.33
N ILE A 18 3.70 -7.71 2.37
CA ILE A 18 2.74 -7.88 1.27
C ILE A 18 3.36 -7.90 -0.14
N LYS A 19 4.63 -7.52 -0.31
CA LYS A 19 5.25 -7.45 -1.64
C LYS A 19 5.22 -8.80 -2.35
N GLY A 20 4.85 -8.77 -3.63
CA GLY A 20 4.78 -9.96 -4.48
C GLY A 20 3.71 -10.97 -4.09
N LYS A 21 2.81 -10.64 -3.17
CA LYS A 21 1.66 -11.47 -2.79
C LYS A 21 0.38 -10.85 -3.36
N PRO A 22 -0.56 -11.65 -3.90
CA PRO A 22 -1.84 -11.15 -4.37
C PRO A 22 -2.67 -10.64 -3.19
N LEU A 23 -3.24 -9.44 -3.34
CA LEU A 23 -4.16 -8.88 -2.38
C LEU A 23 -5.46 -9.69 -2.38
N THR A 24 -5.75 -10.39 -1.28
CA THR A 24 -6.96 -11.21 -1.16
C THR A 24 -8.18 -10.41 -0.72
N ASP A 25 -7.95 -9.30 -0.01
CA ASP A 25 -8.98 -8.38 0.45
C ASP A 25 -8.38 -6.97 0.55
N VAL A 26 -9.17 -5.97 0.18
CA VAL A 26 -8.77 -4.55 0.17
C VAL A 26 -9.91 -3.72 0.73
N TRP A 27 -9.62 -2.90 1.73
CA TRP A 27 -10.63 -2.07 2.37
C TRP A 27 -10.13 -0.65 2.63
N PHE A 28 -10.98 0.33 2.34
CA PHE A 28 -10.82 1.74 2.64
C PHE A 28 -11.98 2.26 3.48
N ALA A 29 -11.67 3.09 4.48
CA ALA A 29 -12.68 3.73 5.32
C ALA A 29 -13.51 4.79 4.58
N PHE A 30 -12.96 5.40 3.53
CA PHE A 30 -13.56 6.54 2.85
C PHE A 30 -14.36 6.13 1.61
N ALA A 31 -15.58 6.67 1.49
CA ALA A 31 -16.51 6.32 0.41
C ALA A 31 -15.93 6.57 -0.99
N GLN A 32 -15.21 7.68 -1.19
CA GLN A 32 -14.58 8.00 -2.48
C GLN A 32 -13.47 7.03 -2.89
N LEU A 33 -12.97 6.21 -1.96
CA LEU A 33 -11.94 5.21 -2.22
C LEU A 33 -12.51 3.80 -2.43
N LYS A 34 -13.79 3.56 -2.10
CA LYS A 34 -14.45 2.25 -2.27
C LYS A 34 -14.35 1.66 -3.68
N PRO A 35 -14.42 2.43 -4.78
CA PRO A 35 -14.28 1.88 -6.12
C PRO A 35 -12.92 1.19 -6.39
N TYR A 36 -11.87 1.56 -5.64
CA TYR A 36 -10.54 0.96 -5.79
C TYR A 36 -10.40 -0.40 -5.09
N GLU A 37 -11.29 -0.75 -4.14
CA GLU A 37 -11.20 -2.04 -3.44
C GLU A 37 -11.24 -3.21 -4.43
N SER A 38 -12.27 -3.26 -5.27
CA SER A 38 -12.43 -4.30 -6.28
C SER A 38 -11.38 -4.23 -7.40
N GLN A 39 -10.82 -3.05 -7.69
CA GLN A 39 -9.76 -2.88 -8.69
C GLN A 39 -8.41 -3.41 -8.21
N LEU A 40 -8.16 -3.36 -6.90
CA LEU A 40 -6.89 -3.74 -6.29
C LEU A 40 -6.85 -5.18 -5.80
N THR A 41 -8.00 -5.77 -5.46
CA THR A 41 -8.07 -7.21 -5.16
C THR A 41 -7.53 -8.03 -6.33
N GLY A 42 -6.66 -8.99 -6.02
CA GLY A 42 -5.93 -9.82 -6.98
C GLY A 42 -4.63 -9.21 -7.53
N GLN A 43 -4.40 -7.91 -7.33
CA GLN A 43 -3.16 -7.25 -7.77
C GLN A 43 -1.99 -7.55 -6.83
N LEU A 44 -0.77 -7.40 -7.35
CA LEU A 44 0.48 -7.51 -6.59
C LEU A 44 1.02 -6.14 -6.21
N VAL A 45 1.37 -5.96 -4.94
CA VAL A 45 2.14 -4.79 -4.50
C VAL A 45 3.60 -4.96 -4.95
N THR A 46 4.08 -4.04 -5.79
CA THR A 46 5.46 -4.09 -6.32
C THR A 46 6.45 -3.27 -5.50
N ARG A 47 6.02 -2.13 -4.94
CA ARG A 47 6.86 -1.20 -4.19
C ARG A 47 6.01 -0.27 -3.32
N ILE A 48 6.51 0.14 -2.16
CA ILE A 48 5.93 1.22 -1.36
C ILE A 48 6.90 2.40 -1.33
N GLU A 49 6.45 3.59 -1.71
CA GLU A 49 7.28 4.80 -1.67
C GLU A 49 6.89 5.69 -0.50
N THR A 50 7.85 6.39 0.10
CA THR A 50 7.58 7.42 1.11
C THR A 50 8.13 8.76 0.63
N ARG A 51 7.34 9.83 0.69
CA ARG A 51 7.78 11.20 0.44
C ARG A 51 7.52 12.07 1.68
N GLY A 52 8.59 12.38 2.41
CA GLY A 52 8.49 13.14 3.66
C GLY A 52 7.67 12.39 4.71
N LYS A 53 6.53 12.96 5.12
CA LYS A 53 5.59 12.33 6.06
C LYS A 53 4.50 11.49 5.38
N ALA A 54 4.45 11.47 4.05
CA ALA A 54 3.47 10.74 3.28
C ALA A 54 4.00 9.35 2.90
N LEU A 55 3.20 8.32 3.15
CA LEU A 55 3.34 7.00 2.54
C LEU A 55 2.51 7.01 1.26
N LEU A 56 3.17 6.80 0.13
CA LEU A 56 2.55 6.85 -1.18
C LEU A 56 2.15 5.46 -1.65
N ASN A 57 1.04 5.44 -2.38
CA ASN A 57 0.33 4.27 -2.83
C ASN A 57 1.25 3.28 -3.57
N PRO A 58 1.12 1.96 -3.33
CA PRO A 58 1.93 0.99 -4.04
C PRO A 58 1.64 0.97 -5.54
N THR A 59 2.65 0.62 -6.33
CA THR A 59 2.46 0.34 -7.76
C THR A 59 1.99 -1.11 -7.92
N PHE A 60 0.97 -1.36 -8.73
CA PHE A 60 0.33 -2.66 -8.88
C PHE A 60 0.68 -3.34 -10.20
N GLN A 61 0.84 -4.67 -10.20
CA GLN A 61 0.96 -5.51 -11.40
C GLN A 61 -0.08 -6.63 -11.37
N MET A 62 -0.61 -6.98 -12.54
CA MET A 62 -1.50 -8.13 -12.70
C MET A 62 -0.73 -9.43 -12.44
N ALA A 63 -1.33 -10.33 -11.67
CA ALA A 63 -0.83 -11.69 -11.47
C ALA A 63 -0.98 -12.54 -12.74
#